data_AF-A0A511X3Z1-F1
#
_entry.id   AF-A0A511X3Z1-F1
#
_cell.length_a   1.000
_cell.length_b   1.000
_cell.length_c   1.000
_cell.angle_alpha   90.00
_cell.angle_beta   90.00
_cell.angle_gamma   90.00
#
_symmetry.space_group_name_H-M   'P 1'
#
loop_
_entity.id
_entity.type
_entity.pdbx_description
1 polymer ?
#
loop_
_entity_poly.entity_id
_entity_poly.type
_entity_poly.pdbx_seq_one_letter_code
_entity_poly.pdbx_strand_id
1 'polypeptide(L)'
;MKKVIISFITLTMIIAGSVVVVKYVIEDAQTVSRVSEHQQASERQQIIHEVGELAALAPPSFTEERLIHLTMAYLALIKQPIDEDYHLTEVTSMEELYELFAEVATPNVSEPHLTYYFSETETGIYLRPTELPPWFDGGQPYDMLRVSDQKVIVRQMIEDIDLYGPYTIELHFGYDKRWKITDAQIVYHNN
;
A
#
# COMPACT_ATOMS: atom_id res chain seq x y z
N MET A 1 -52.03 -16.15 80.91
CA MET A 1 -50.85 -15.34 80.53
C MET A 1 -49.59 -16.21 80.40
N LYS A 2 -49.55 -17.14 79.42
CA LYS A 2 -48.38 -18.01 79.13
C LYS A 2 -48.12 -18.21 77.63
N LYS A 3 -48.89 -17.54 76.75
CA LYS A 3 -48.81 -17.68 75.28
C LYS A 3 -48.06 -16.54 74.58
N VAL A 4 -47.61 -15.52 75.31
CA VAL A 4 -46.95 -14.33 74.73
C VAL A 4 -45.41 -14.47 74.73
N ILE A 5 -44.85 -15.37 75.52
CA ILE A 5 -43.39 -15.53 75.64
C ILE A 5 -42.79 -16.45 74.56
N ILE A 6 -43.59 -17.35 73.97
CA ILE A 6 -43.12 -18.28 72.92
C ILE A 6 -43.02 -17.60 71.54
N SER A 7 -43.70 -16.47 71.33
CA SER A 7 -43.73 -15.80 70.02
C SER A 7 -42.54 -14.89 69.73
N PHE A 8 -41.69 -14.57 70.71
CA PHE A 8 -40.52 -13.71 70.52
C PHE A 8 -39.21 -14.48 70.25
N ILE A 9 -39.17 -15.79 70.51
CA ILE A 9 -38.00 -16.64 70.27
C ILE A 9 -37.98 -17.19 68.84
N THR A 10 -39.14 -17.33 68.19
CA THR A 10 -39.23 -17.79 66.78
C THR A 10 -39.03 -16.67 65.76
N LEU A 11 -39.20 -15.40 66.13
CA LEU A 11 -39.09 -14.28 65.18
C LEU A 11 -37.65 -13.75 65.01
N THR A 12 -36.76 -13.98 65.99
CA THR A 12 -35.33 -13.61 65.88
C THR A 12 -34.50 -14.62 65.08
N MET A 13 -34.98 -15.86 64.89
CA MET A 13 -34.24 -16.89 64.15
C MET A 13 -34.38 -16.79 62.62
N ILE A 14 -35.35 -16.03 62.11
CA ILE A 14 -35.59 -15.85 60.66
C ILE A 14 -34.73 -14.71 60.07
N ILE A 15 -34.32 -13.74 60.88
CA ILE A 15 -33.51 -12.59 60.43
C ILE A 15 -32.01 -12.94 60.29
N ALA A 16 -31.52 -13.96 61.00
CA ALA A 16 -30.14 -14.44 60.86
C ALA A 16 -29.91 -15.29 59.59
N GLY A 17 -30.96 -15.90 59.04
CA GLY A 17 -30.86 -16.75 57.84
C GLY A 17 -30.82 -15.99 56.51
N SER A 18 -31.31 -14.75 56.47
CA SER A 18 -31.38 -13.94 55.23
C SER A 18 -30.05 -13.24 54.91
N VAL A 19 -29.17 -13.02 55.89
CA VAL A 19 -27.86 -12.38 55.66
C VAL A 19 -26.83 -13.38 55.08
N VAL A 20 -27.00 -14.69 55.32
CA VAL A 20 -26.02 -15.71 54.89
C VAL A 20 -26.20 -16.13 53.43
N VAL A 21 -27.44 -16.18 52.91
CA VAL A 21 -27.69 -16.59 51.52
C VAL A 21 -27.22 -15.54 50.50
N VAL A 22 -27.25 -14.25 50.86
CA VAL A 22 -26.77 -13.16 49.98
C VAL A 22 -25.24 -13.21 49.81
N LYS A 23 -24.47 -13.66 50.81
CA LYS A 23 -23.02 -13.78 50.67
C LYS A 23 -22.59 -14.90 49.73
N TYR A 24 -23.28 -16.04 49.73
CA TYR A 24 -22.90 -17.18 48.88
C TYR A 24 -23.21 -16.96 47.40
N VAL A 25 -24.25 -16.22 47.05
CA VAL A 25 -24.64 -15.99 45.64
C VAL A 25 -23.83 -14.87 44.97
N ILE A 26 -23.13 -14.02 45.74
CA ILE A 26 -22.33 -12.92 45.19
C ILE A 26 -20.90 -13.35 44.82
N GLU A 27 -20.35 -14.42 45.42
CA GLU A 27 -19.01 -14.91 45.09
C GLU A 27 -18.91 -15.68 43.76
N ASP A 28 -19.98 -16.34 43.30
CA ASP A 28 -19.96 -17.06 42.02
C ASP A 28 -20.35 -16.21 40.79
N ALA A 29 -21.03 -15.08 40.98
CA ALA A 29 -21.45 -14.22 39.87
C ALA A 29 -20.33 -13.29 39.35
N GLN A 30 -19.27 -13.04 40.14
CA GLN A 30 -18.16 -12.17 39.72
C GLN A 30 -17.00 -12.94 39.06
N THR A 31 -16.97 -14.27 39.16
CA THR A 31 -15.93 -15.10 38.56
C THR A 31 -16.27 -15.50 37.13
N VAL A 32 -17.56 -15.69 36.80
CA VAL A 32 -17.99 -16.04 35.44
C VAL A 32 -17.88 -14.86 34.46
N SER A 33 -18.19 -13.63 34.89
CA SER A 33 -18.03 -12.44 34.03
C SER A 33 -16.57 -12.06 33.79
N ARG A 34 -15.67 -12.29 34.77
CA ARG A 34 -14.24 -11.97 34.63
C ARG A 34 -13.47 -12.97 33.77
N VAL A 35 -13.85 -14.25 33.81
CA VAL A 35 -13.22 -15.30 32.99
C VAL A 35 -13.60 -15.13 31.51
N SER A 36 -14.85 -14.79 31.19
CA SER A 36 -15.26 -14.50 29.80
C SER A 36 -14.61 -13.25 29.21
N GLU A 37 -14.42 -12.18 29.99
CA GLU A 37 -13.72 -10.97 29.50
C GLU A 37 -12.22 -11.21 29.28
N HIS A 38 -11.55 -11.98 30.16
CA HIS A 38 -10.13 -12.31 29.97
C HIS A 38 -9.88 -13.28 28.81
N GLN A 39 -10.77 -14.26 28.58
CA GLN A 39 -10.68 -15.13 27.40
C GLN A 39 -11.00 -14.37 26.10
N GLN A 40 -12.05 -13.55 26.06
CA GLN A 40 -12.36 -12.74 24.87
C GLN A 40 -11.32 -11.64 24.58
N ALA A 41 -10.66 -11.10 25.60
CA ALA A 41 -9.58 -10.13 25.41
C ALA A 41 -8.33 -10.81 24.82
N SER A 42 -8.00 -12.01 25.30
CA SER A 42 -6.86 -12.80 24.79
C SER A 42 -7.11 -13.29 23.35
N GLU A 43 -8.33 -13.76 23.05
CA GLU A 43 -8.74 -14.14 21.69
C GLU A 43 -8.76 -12.94 20.75
N ARG A 44 -9.26 -11.77 21.18
CA ARG A 44 -9.17 -10.53 20.38
C ARG A 44 -7.72 -10.10 20.15
N GLN A 45 -6.85 -10.23 21.14
CA GLN A 45 -5.43 -9.89 20.98
C GLN A 45 -4.73 -10.87 20.04
N GLN A 46 -5.05 -12.16 20.09
CA GLN A 46 -4.54 -13.15 19.13
C GLN A 46 -5.05 -12.87 17.71
N ILE A 47 -6.34 -12.57 17.53
CA ILE A 47 -6.91 -12.20 16.24
C ILE A 47 -6.30 -10.89 15.71
N ILE A 48 -6.09 -9.89 16.57
CA ILE A 48 -5.44 -8.62 16.16
C ILE A 48 -3.97 -8.84 15.81
N HIS A 49 -3.26 -9.71 16.54
CA HIS A 49 -1.88 -10.07 16.23
C HIS A 49 -1.77 -10.83 14.92
N GLU A 50 -2.64 -11.83 14.71
CA GLU A 50 -2.72 -12.63 13.49
C GLU A 50 -3.15 -11.78 12.28
N VAL A 51 -4.15 -10.91 12.42
CA VAL A 51 -4.55 -9.96 11.36
C VAL A 51 -3.45 -8.93 11.08
N GLY A 52 -2.71 -8.48 12.10
CA GLY A 52 -1.56 -7.60 11.94
C GLY A 52 -0.39 -8.28 11.24
N GLU A 53 -0.16 -9.56 11.52
CA GLU A 53 0.89 -10.37 10.88
C GLU A 53 0.50 -10.76 9.44
N LEU A 54 -0.77 -11.08 9.17
CA LEU A 54 -1.32 -11.23 7.82
C LEU A 54 -1.30 -9.92 7.01
N ALA A 55 -1.57 -8.78 7.64
CA ALA A 55 -1.45 -7.46 7.01
C ALA A 55 0.01 -7.08 6.73
N ALA A 56 0.96 -7.54 7.54
CA ALA A 56 2.40 -7.37 7.30
C ALA A 56 2.93 -8.24 6.14
N LEU A 57 2.19 -9.28 5.75
CA LEU A 57 2.51 -10.13 4.59
C LEU A 57 1.86 -9.64 3.29
N ALA A 58 0.86 -8.76 3.35
CA ALA A 58 0.24 -8.18 2.17
C ALA A 58 1.13 -7.07 1.58
N PRO A 59 1.22 -6.96 0.23
CA PRO A 59 1.92 -5.85 -0.39
C PRO A 59 1.28 -4.51 0.05
N PRO A 60 2.06 -3.44 0.23
CA PRO A 60 1.51 -2.12 0.49
C PRO A 60 0.56 -1.73 -0.64
N SER A 61 -0.60 -1.16 -0.31
CA SER A 61 -1.59 -0.75 -1.31
C SER A 61 -0.99 0.22 -2.32
N PHE A 62 -1.25 0.01 -3.62
CA PHE A 62 -0.92 0.99 -4.65
C PHE A 62 -1.81 2.23 -4.52
N THR A 63 -1.24 3.44 -4.51
CA THR A 63 -1.96 4.72 -4.33
C THR A 63 -1.67 5.66 -5.49
N GLU A 64 -2.46 6.73 -5.62
CA GLU A 64 -2.19 7.82 -6.59
C GLU A 64 -0.82 8.46 -6.36
N GLU A 65 -0.46 8.73 -5.10
CA GLU A 65 0.89 9.22 -4.75
C GLU A 65 1.98 8.28 -5.30
N ARG A 66 1.77 6.97 -5.24
CA ARG A 66 2.71 5.98 -5.75
C ARG A 66 2.75 5.95 -7.27
N LEU A 67 1.60 6.10 -7.94
CA LEU A 67 1.52 6.26 -9.39
C LEU A 67 2.38 7.47 -9.82
N ILE A 68 2.12 8.63 -9.23
CA ILE A 68 2.81 9.88 -9.55
C ILE A 68 4.31 9.75 -9.28
N HIS A 69 4.69 9.21 -8.11
CA HIS A 69 6.10 9.03 -7.78
C HIS A 69 6.81 8.12 -8.79
N LEU A 70 6.27 6.93 -9.09
CA LEU A 70 6.93 6.01 -10.01
C LEU A 70 7.06 6.60 -11.43
N THR A 71 6.02 7.27 -11.93
CA THR A 71 6.04 7.85 -13.28
C THR A 71 6.95 9.07 -13.38
N MET A 72 6.97 9.93 -12.35
CA MET A 72 7.89 11.07 -12.29
C MET A 72 9.34 10.63 -12.11
N ALA A 73 9.61 9.66 -11.24
CA ALA A 73 10.95 9.12 -11.04
C ALA A 73 11.48 8.50 -12.34
N TYR A 74 10.64 7.75 -13.06
CA TYR A 74 11.01 7.21 -14.36
C TYR A 74 11.41 8.30 -15.37
N LEU A 75 10.63 9.37 -15.51
CA LEU A 75 10.99 10.48 -16.39
C LEU A 75 12.23 11.25 -15.92
N ALA A 76 12.42 11.39 -14.60
CA ALA A 76 13.61 12.02 -14.04
C ALA A 76 14.88 11.24 -14.41
N LEU A 77 14.79 9.90 -14.45
CA LEU A 77 15.91 9.07 -14.91
C LEU A 77 16.25 9.26 -16.39
N ILE A 78 15.29 9.63 -17.23
CA ILE A 78 15.57 10.03 -18.62
C ILE A 78 16.20 11.43 -18.65
N LYS A 79 15.73 12.34 -17.78
CA LYS A 79 16.22 13.73 -17.65
C LYS A 79 17.50 13.83 -16.81
N GLN A 80 18.50 13.03 -17.11
CA GLN A 80 19.79 13.09 -16.41
C GLN A 80 20.43 14.48 -16.53
N PRO A 81 21.12 14.96 -15.48
CA PRO A 81 21.95 16.16 -15.57
C PRO A 81 23.08 15.98 -16.59
N ILE A 82 23.16 16.91 -17.54
CA ILE A 82 24.13 16.91 -18.63
C ILE A 82 24.92 18.22 -18.68
N ASP A 83 26.10 18.17 -19.30
CA ASP A 83 26.87 19.36 -19.67
C ASP A 83 26.49 19.91 -21.06
N GLU A 84 27.26 20.88 -21.55
CA GLU A 84 27.03 21.54 -22.85
C GLU A 84 27.19 20.58 -24.05
N ASP A 85 27.92 19.48 -23.89
CA ASP A 85 28.18 18.47 -24.91
C ASP A 85 27.23 17.26 -24.79
N TYR A 86 26.18 17.36 -23.98
CA TYR A 86 25.22 16.30 -23.64
C TYR A 86 25.81 15.10 -22.88
N HIS A 87 26.99 15.27 -22.29
CA HIS A 87 27.62 14.24 -21.48
C HIS A 87 26.99 14.21 -20.09
N LEU A 88 26.70 13.01 -19.58
CA LEU A 88 26.12 12.83 -18.25
C LEU A 88 27.12 13.20 -17.16
N THR A 89 26.68 14.00 -16.19
CA THR A 89 27.57 14.55 -15.16
C THR A 89 27.54 13.77 -13.83
N GLU A 90 26.49 12.99 -13.59
CA GLU A 90 26.29 12.27 -12.32
C GLU A 90 26.45 10.75 -12.43
N VAL A 91 26.21 10.17 -13.61
CA VAL A 91 26.26 8.72 -13.84
C VAL A 91 27.39 8.38 -14.80
N THR A 92 28.17 7.36 -14.46
CA THR A 92 29.46 7.10 -15.12
C THR A 92 29.48 5.86 -16.02
N SER A 93 28.50 4.96 -15.88
CA SER A 93 28.37 3.78 -16.74
C SER A 93 26.92 3.47 -17.12
N MET A 94 26.72 2.78 -18.24
CA MET A 94 25.38 2.29 -18.60
C MET A 94 24.83 1.31 -17.57
N GLU A 95 25.70 0.52 -16.92
CA GLU A 95 25.32 -0.41 -15.85
C GLU A 95 24.65 0.33 -14.68
N GLU A 96 25.22 1.46 -14.24
CA GLU A 96 24.64 2.31 -13.19
C GLU A 96 23.26 2.87 -13.62
N LEU A 97 23.10 3.28 -14.89
CA LEU A 97 21.78 3.67 -15.40
C LEU A 97 20.77 2.52 -15.35
N TYR A 98 21.16 1.32 -15.78
CA TYR A 98 20.27 0.14 -15.72
C TYR A 98 19.84 -0.16 -14.27
N GLU A 99 20.75 -0.04 -13.31
CA GLU A 99 20.44 -0.23 -11.88
C GLU A 99 19.45 0.82 -11.37
N LEU A 100 19.66 2.10 -11.69
CA LEU A 100 18.74 3.18 -11.33
C LEU A 100 17.33 2.96 -11.91
N PHE A 101 17.23 2.58 -13.19
CA PHE A 101 15.94 2.25 -13.81
C PHE A 101 15.29 1.01 -13.19
N ALA A 102 16.07 0.02 -12.78
CA ALA A 102 15.57 -1.19 -12.15
C ALA A 102 14.84 -0.89 -10.83
N GLU A 103 15.08 0.25 -10.19
CA GLU A 103 14.36 0.65 -8.97
C GLU A 103 12.90 1.05 -9.23
N VAL A 104 12.58 1.51 -10.43
CA VAL A 104 11.26 2.06 -10.79
C VAL A 104 10.52 1.25 -11.85
N ALA A 105 11.23 0.50 -12.69
CA ALA A 105 10.66 -0.24 -13.81
C ALA A 105 11.35 -1.58 -14.06
N THR A 106 10.70 -2.46 -14.82
CA THR A 106 11.31 -3.68 -15.33
C THR A 106 12.19 -3.38 -16.55
N PRO A 107 13.18 -4.25 -16.85
CA PRO A 107 14.02 -4.09 -18.05
C PRO A 107 13.23 -3.95 -19.35
N ASN A 108 12.13 -4.69 -19.52
CA ASN A 108 11.26 -4.59 -20.70
C ASN A 108 10.72 -3.17 -20.94
N VAL A 109 10.49 -2.40 -19.87
CA VAL A 109 10.02 -1.02 -19.95
C VAL A 109 11.18 -0.05 -20.13
N SER A 110 12.31 -0.25 -19.44
CA SER A 110 13.45 0.69 -19.46
C SER A 110 14.38 0.53 -20.65
N GLU A 111 14.62 -0.68 -21.14
CA GLU A 111 15.61 -0.98 -22.18
C GLU A 111 15.38 -0.22 -23.50
N PRO A 112 14.14 -0.11 -24.04
CA PRO A 112 13.90 0.68 -25.25
C PRO A 112 14.28 2.15 -25.08
N HIS A 113 14.05 2.72 -23.89
CA HIS A 113 14.42 4.10 -23.60
C HIS A 113 15.91 4.25 -23.33
N LEU A 114 16.52 3.35 -22.56
CA LEU A 114 17.95 3.38 -22.27
C LEU A 114 18.78 3.32 -23.55
N THR A 115 18.44 2.40 -24.46
CA THR A 115 19.13 2.23 -25.74
C THR A 115 18.87 3.35 -26.76
N TYR A 116 17.74 4.05 -26.64
CA TYR A 116 17.40 5.17 -27.52
C TYR A 116 18.00 6.50 -27.05
N TYR A 117 17.85 6.82 -25.76
CA TYR A 117 18.25 8.09 -25.18
C TYR A 117 19.73 8.15 -24.81
N PHE A 118 20.38 7.03 -24.50
CA PHE A 118 21.76 7.04 -24.01
C PHE A 118 22.69 6.25 -24.92
N SER A 119 23.91 6.76 -25.08
CA SER A 119 24.98 6.08 -25.79
C SER A 119 26.27 6.16 -25.01
N GLU A 120 26.90 5.01 -24.77
CA GLU A 120 28.19 4.89 -24.11
C GLU A 120 29.33 4.95 -25.12
N THR A 121 30.39 5.67 -24.74
CA THR A 121 31.62 5.82 -25.52
C THR A 121 32.84 5.65 -24.61
N GLU A 122 34.05 5.67 -25.15
CA GLU A 122 35.29 5.63 -24.34
C GLU A 122 35.41 6.81 -23.36
N THR A 123 34.76 7.94 -23.64
CA THR A 123 34.85 9.16 -22.83
C THR A 123 33.68 9.35 -21.87
N GLY A 124 32.67 8.47 -21.90
CA GLY A 124 31.50 8.50 -21.01
C GLY A 124 30.18 8.29 -21.75
N ILE A 125 29.08 8.64 -21.06
CA ILE A 125 27.71 8.45 -21.56
C ILE A 125 27.15 9.78 -22.04
N TYR A 126 26.49 9.75 -23.19
CA TYR A 126 25.88 10.92 -23.81
C TYR A 126 24.37 10.72 -23.93
N LEU A 127 23.62 11.78 -23.62
CA LEU A 127 22.18 11.84 -23.85
C LEU A 127 21.91 12.30 -25.29
N ARG A 128 21.03 11.61 -26.00
CA ARG A 128 20.48 12.06 -27.28
C ARG A 128 19.55 13.25 -27.04
N PRO A 129 19.82 14.45 -27.60
CA PRO A 129 18.95 15.60 -27.44
C PRO A 129 17.70 15.48 -28.31
N THR A 130 16.66 14.89 -27.74
CA THR A 130 15.36 14.69 -28.40
C THR A 130 14.23 14.90 -27.40
N GLU A 131 13.00 14.97 -27.90
CA GLU A 131 11.81 15.03 -27.06
C GLU A 131 11.69 13.78 -26.18
N LEU A 132 11.03 13.95 -25.03
CA LEU A 132 10.73 12.86 -24.10
C LEU A 132 9.71 11.90 -24.70
N PRO A 133 9.64 10.64 -24.22
CA PRO A 133 8.61 9.74 -24.72
C PRO A 133 7.23 10.26 -24.28
N PRO A 134 6.17 9.99 -25.06
CA PRO A 134 4.81 10.14 -24.57
C PRO A 134 4.66 9.38 -23.25
N TRP A 135 4.22 10.08 -22.21
CA TRP A 135 4.24 9.55 -20.86
C TRP A 135 3.10 10.10 -20.01
N PHE A 136 2.88 9.47 -18.86
CA PHE A 136 1.81 9.83 -17.93
C PHE A 136 1.93 11.29 -17.46
N ASP A 137 0.84 12.03 -17.57
CA ASP A 137 0.67 13.40 -17.08
C ASP A 137 -0.27 13.41 -15.87
N GLY A 138 0.29 13.65 -14.67
CA GLY A 138 -0.49 13.73 -13.44
C GLY A 138 -1.48 14.90 -13.37
N GLY A 139 -1.39 15.87 -14.30
CA GLY A 139 -2.34 16.97 -14.43
C GLY A 139 -3.62 16.62 -15.20
N GLN A 140 -3.66 15.46 -15.86
CA GLN A 140 -4.78 15.04 -16.71
C GLN A 140 -5.57 13.88 -16.08
N PRO A 141 -6.88 13.75 -16.37
CA PRO A 141 -7.68 12.62 -15.92
C PRO A 141 -7.10 11.28 -16.37
N TYR A 142 -7.30 10.24 -15.55
CA TYR A 142 -6.88 8.88 -15.86
C TYR A 142 -7.79 7.87 -15.16
N ASP A 143 -7.81 6.64 -15.67
CA ASP A 143 -8.50 5.50 -15.06
C ASP A 143 -7.49 4.58 -14.39
N MET A 144 -7.78 4.16 -13.15
CA MET A 144 -6.97 3.19 -12.41
C MET A 144 -7.80 1.94 -12.12
N LEU A 145 -7.35 0.79 -12.66
CA LEU A 145 -7.96 -0.51 -12.47
C LEU A 145 -7.06 -1.39 -11.57
N ARG A 146 -7.57 -1.77 -10.40
CA ARG A 146 -6.92 -2.78 -9.56
C ARG A 146 -7.26 -4.17 -10.07
N VAL A 147 -6.26 -4.89 -10.59
CA VAL A 147 -6.41 -6.27 -11.09
C VAL A 147 -6.22 -7.28 -9.96
N SER A 148 -5.31 -7.00 -9.04
CA SER A 148 -5.12 -7.74 -7.79
C SER A 148 -4.37 -6.87 -6.77
N ASP A 149 -4.10 -7.38 -5.57
CA ASP A 149 -3.29 -6.69 -4.55
C ASP A 149 -1.86 -6.37 -5.03
N GLN A 150 -1.37 -7.09 -6.05
CA GLN A 150 -0.02 -6.96 -6.59
C GLN A 150 0.01 -6.42 -8.02
N LYS A 151 -1.15 -6.07 -8.60
CA LYS A 151 -1.25 -5.62 -10.00
C LYS A 151 -2.26 -4.49 -10.18
N VAL A 152 -1.81 -3.41 -10.79
CA VAL A 152 -2.63 -2.23 -11.14
C VAL A 152 -2.38 -1.86 -12.59
N ILE A 153 -3.43 -1.46 -13.30
CA ILE A 153 -3.35 -0.91 -14.65
C ILE A 153 -3.85 0.54 -14.58
N VAL A 154 -3.09 1.45 -15.18
CA VAL A 154 -3.48 2.85 -15.35
C VAL A 154 -3.62 3.16 -16.83
N ARG A 155 -4.72 3.80 -17.21
CA ARG A 155 -4.99 4.24 -18.57
C ARG A 155 -5.21 5.74 -18.60
N GLN A 156 -4.56 6.42 -19.54
CA GLN A 156 -4.72 7.84 -19.75
C GLN A 156 -4.87 8.12 -21.24
N MET A 157 -5.91 8.84 -21.61
CA MET A 157 -6.11 9.35 -22.97
C MET A 157 -5.60 10.78 -23.03
N ILE A 158 -4.79 11.07 -24.05
CA ILE A 158 -4.31 12.41 -24.36
C ILE A 158 -4.96 12.81 -25.68
N GLU A 159 -5.85 13.80 -25.64
CA GLU A 159 -6.66 14.21 -26.81
C GLU A 159 -6.02 15.36 -27.60
N ASP A 160 -5.39 16.30 -26.92
CA ASP A 160 -4.99 17.59 -27.49
C ASP A 160 -3.50 17.63 -27.87
N ILE A 161 -3.12 16.96 -28.95
CA ILE A 161 -1.76 17.02 -29.50
C ILE A 161 -1.78 17.32 -31.00
N ASP A 162 -1.44 18.57 -31.33
CA ASP A 162 -1.51 19.15 -32.68
C ASP A 162 -0.69 18.39 -33.75
N LEU A 163 0.40 17.73 -33.37
CA LEU A 163 1.34 17.09 -34.31
C LEU A 163 1.18 15.57 -34.44
N TYR A 164 0.67 14.90 -33.42
CA TYR A 164 0.69 13.42 -33.32
C TYR A 164 -0.71 12.81 -33.24
N GLY A 165 -1.75 13.63 -33.06
CA GLY A 165 -3.10 13.16 -32.82
C GLY A 165 -3.27 12.54 -31.43
N PRO A 166 -4.50 12.12 -31.10
CA PRO A 166 -4.79 11.55 -29.81
C PRO A 166 -4.11 10.19 -29.63
N TYR A 167 -3.66 9.90 -28.41
CA TYR A 167 -3.13 8.58 -28.06
C TYR A 167 -3.58 8.16 -26.66
N THR A 168 -3.48 6.87 -26.39
CA THR A 168 -3.72 6.30 -25.06
C THR A 168 -2.43 5.71 -24.53
N ILE A 169 -2.11 6.03 -23.28
CA ILE A 169 -1.06 5.40 -22.50
C ILE A 169 -1.70 4.36 -21.60
N GLU A 170 -1.18 3.13 -21.62
CA GLU A 170 -1.51 2.08 -20.66
C GLU A 170 -0.24 1.68 -19.90
N LEU A 171 -0.23 1.93 -18.60
CA LEU A 171 0.87 1.56 -17.70
C LEU A 171 0.42 0.42 -16.79
N HIS A 172 1.24 -0.62 -16.71
CA HIS A 172 1.03 -1.73 -15.78
C HIS A 172 2.02 -1.62 -14.64
N PHE A 173 1.52 -1.81 -13.43
CA PHE A 173 2.30 -1.81 -12.20
C PHE A 173 2.22 -3.18 -11.55
N GLY A 174 3.38 -3.70 -11.15
CA GLY A 174 3.50 -4.97 -10.44
C GLY A 174 4.29 -4.81 -9.16
N TYR A 175 3.90 -5.54 -8.12
CA TYR A 175 4.67 -5.63 -6.89
C TYR A 175 5.56 -6.87 -6.88
N ASP A 176 6.88 -6.65 -6.84
CA ASP A 176 7.88 -7.67 -6.48
C ASP A 176 8.89 -7.04 -5.52
N LYS A 177 8.68 -7.27 -4.21
CA LYS A 177 9.36 -6.59 -3.07
C LYS A 177 9.14 -5.06 -3.02
N ARG A 178 8.87 -4.42 -4.15
CA ARG A 178 8.46 -3.03 -4.35
C ARG A 178 7.62 -2.93 -5.62
N TRP A 179 6.81 -1.88 -5.68
CA TRP A 179 6.04 -1.56 -6.88
C TRP A 179 6.96 -1.03 -7.98
N LYS A 180 6.79 -1.53 -9.20
CA LYS A 180 7.50 -1.09 -10.40
C LYS A 180 6.55 -1.00 -11.58
N ILE A 181 6.92 -0.20 -12.58
CA ILE A 181 6.28 -0.22 -13.90
C ILE A 181 6.73 -1.50 -14.61
N THR A 182 5.80 -2.40 -14.88
CA THR A 182 6.09 -3.72 -15.46
C THR A 182 5.81 -3.80 -16.95
N ASP A 183 4.93 -2.94 -17.47
CA ASP A 183 4.64 -2.81 -18.89
C ASP A 183 4.18 -1.37 -19.19
N ALA A 184 4.46 -0.90 -20.40
CA ALA A 184 4.04 0.41 -20.87
C ALA A 184 3.70 0.35 -22.36
N GLN A 185 2.49 0.74 -22.72
CA GLN A 185 2.00 0.72 -24.09
C GLN A 185 1.45 2.08 -24.48
N ILE A 186 1.76 2.50 -25.70
CA ILE A 186 1.23 3.73 -26.30
C ILE A 186 0.46 3.31 -27.55
N VAL A 187 -0.83 3.62 -27.59
CA VAL A 187 -1.72 3.35 -28.72
C VAL A 187 -2.08 4.67 -29.36
N TYR A 188 -1.53 4.93 -30.54
CA TYR A 188 -1.89 6.09 -31.34
C TYR A 188 -3.23 5.85 -32.04
N HIS A 189 -4.15 6.79 -31.92
CA HIS A 189 -5.43 6.75 -32.61
C HIS A 189 -5.30 7.57 -33.89
N ASN A 190 -5.15 6.87 -35.02
CA ASN A 190 -5.18 7.53 -36.32
C ASN A 190 -6.60 8.05 -36.58
N ASN A 191 -6.72 9.33 -36.91
CA ASN A 191 -7.95 9.92 -37.44
C ASN A 191 -8.24 9.47 -38.87
#